data_AF-A0A6B2CGU0-F1
#
_entry.id   AF-A0A6B2CGU0-F1
#
_cell.length_a   1.000
_cell.length_b   1.000
_cell.length_c   1.000
_cell.angle_alpha   90.00
_cell.angle_beta   90.00
_cell.angle_gamma   90.00
#
_symmetry.space_group_name_H-M   'P 1'
#
loop_
_entity.id
_entity.type
_entity.pdbx_description
1 polymer ?
#
loop_
_entity_poly.entity_id
_entity_poly.type
_entity_poly.pdbx_seq_one_letter_code
_entity_poly.pdbx_strand_id
1 'polypeptide(L)'
;MSGVLSSDPVRKNPRYDRWIKLVEVRLDKQLEDIGFVLSEIYEAVVEGVLEGWGYLVLCGSCGSWEHCVVASATYGGECFEVKPVGLRASVGEDHPFDEVVERILSISKTVVKRGGRVFFYIPLEYAKSVKILLCGDSRPSGIRVEELLFEEEEFIGGGE
;
A
#
# COMPACT_ATOMS: atom_id res chain seq x y z
N MET A 1 13.32 -44.35 1.37
CA MET A 1 11.96 -43.92 0.96
C MET A 1 11.41 -43.06 2.08
N SER A 2 11.43 -41.75 1.92
CA SER A 2 10.87 -40.81 2.90
C SER A 2 9.80 -40.01 2.19
N GLY A 3 8.59 -40.09 2.74
CA GLY A 3 7.34 -39.70 2.12
C GLY A 3 7.17 -38.19 2.01
N VAL A 4 6.52 -37.84 0.89
CA VAL A 4 5.77 -36.64 0.54
C VAL A 4 5.34 -35.78 1.74
N LEU A 5 5.88 -34.57 1.85
CA LEU A 5 5.22 -33.47 2.55
C LEU A 5 4.06 -33.00 1.68
N SER A 6 2.86 -33.46 2.01
CA SER A 6 1.61 -32.94 1.47
C SER A 6 1.51 -31.48 1.88
N SER A 7 1.57 -30.57 0.90
CA SER A 7 1.12 -29.19 1.07
C SER A 7 -0.38 -29.23 1.32
N ASP A 8 -0.80 -29.07 2.58
CA ASP A 8 -2.20 -28.88 2.91
C ASP A 8 -2.73 -27.68 2.11
N PRO A 9 -3.77 -27.85 1.27
CA PRO A 9 -4.42 -26.73 0.64
C PRO A 9 -5.08 -25.91 1.75
N VAL A 10 -4.78 -24.61 1.80
CA VAL A 10 -5.46 -23.61 2.62
C VAL A 10 -6.96 -23.93 2.57
N ARG A 11 -7.53 -24.37 3.69
CA ARG A 11 -8.95 -24.71 3.79
C ARG A 11 -9.77 -23.46 3.47
N LYS A 12 -10.20 -23.31 2.22
CA LYS A 12 -11.18 -22.31 1.81
C LYS A 12 -12.46 -22.55 2.60
N ASN A 13 -12.79 -21.59 3.47
CA ASN A 13 -14.02 -21.64 4.25
C ASN A 13 -15.19 -21.28 3.32
N PRO A 14 -16.12 -22.20 3.00
CA PRO A 14 -17.17 -21.97 2.01
C PRO A 14 -18.14 -20.84 2.39
N ARG A 15 -18.20 -20.48 3.68
CA ARG A 15 -18.96 -19.30 4.13
C ARG A 15 -18.25 -18.02 3.74
N TYR A 16 -16.92 -17.96 3.87
CA TYR A 16 -16.08 -16.82 3.48
C TYR A 16 -16.18 -16.56 1.97
N ASP A 17 -16.13 -17.62 1.15
CA ASP A 17 -16.34 -17.54 -0.30
C ASP A 17 -17.73 -16.99 -0.70
N ARG A 18 -18.73 -17.09 0.19
CA ARG A 18 -20.08 -16.56 -0.03
C ARG A 18 -20.21 -15.09 0.35
N TRP A 19 -19.44 -14.61 1.34
CA TRP A 19 -19.37 -13.20 1.71
C TRP A 19 -18.55 -12.38 0.71
N ILE A 20 -17.46 -12.95 0.17
CA ILE A 20 -16.69 -12.36 -0.94
C ILE A 20 -17.60 -12.06 -2.15
N LYS A 21 -18.59 -12.92 -2.42
CA LYS A 21 -19.56 -12.71 -3.51
C LYS A 21 -20.57 -11.58 -3.26
N LEU A 22 -20.65 -11.05 -2.04
CA LEU A 22 -21.61 -10.01 -1.65
C LEU A 22 -20.95 -8.65 -1.41
N VAL A 23 -19.63 -8.61 -1.21
CA VAL A 23 -18.88 -7.38 -1.00
C VAL A 23 -18.27 -6.94 -2.32
N GLU A 24 -18.90 -5.94 -2.94
CA GLU A 24 -18.33 -5.25 -4.10
C GLU A 24 -17.29 -4.24 -3.62
N VAL A 25 -16.08 -4.32 -4.17
CA VAL A 25 -14.99 -3.37 -3.92
C VAL A 25 -14.67 -2.65 -5.23
N ARG A 26 -14.62 -1.33 -5.20
CA ARG A 26 -14.23 -0.49 -6.34
C ARG A 26 -12.90 0.17 -6.03
N LEU A 27 -11.88 -0.20 -6.80
CA LEU A 27 -10.57 0.41 -6.73
C LEU A 27 -10.52 1.63 -7.63
N ASP A 28 -10.04 2.75 -7.09
CA ASP A 28 -9.81 3.96 -7.87
C ASP A 28 -8.72 3.73 -8.93
N LYS A 29 -8.97 4.19 -10.17
CA LYS A 29 -8.02 4.07 -11.28
C LYS A 29 -6.72 4.84 -11.03
N GLN A 30 -6.73 5.84 -10.15
CA GLN A 30 -5.52 6.55 -9.76
C GLN A 30 -4.46 5.60 -9.17
N LEU A 31 -4.83 4.45 -8.61
CA LEU A 31 -3.88 3.44 -8.16
C LEU A 31 -3.02 2.89 -9.32
N GLU A 32 -3.56 2.81 -10.54
CA GLU A 32 -2.81 2.43 -11.74
C GLU A 32 -1.77 3.49 -12.14
N ASP A 33 -2.17 4.75 -12.07
CA ASP A 33 -1.26 5.89 -12.32
C ASP A 33 -0.08 5.94 -11.33
N ILE A 34 -0.27 5.40 -10.13
CA ILE A 34 0.72 5.36 -9.05
C ILE A 34 1.49 4.02 -9.03
N GLY A 35 1.26 3.16 -10.02
CA GLY A 35 2.11 2.01 -10.33
C GLY A 35 1.57 0.64 -9.93
N PHE A 36 0.32 0.54 -9.49
CA PHE A 36 -0.29 -0.74 -9.10
C PHE A 36 -1.25 -1.27 -10.17
N VAL A 37 -1.18 -2.55 -10.47
CA VAL A 37 -2.14 -3.18 -11.39
C VAL A 37 -3.36 -3.62 -10.59
N LEU A 38 -4.54 -3.07 -10.89
CA LEU A 38 -5.74 -3.30 -10.08
C LEU A 38 -6.06 -4.79 -9.93
N SER A 39 -5.92 -5.58 -11.00
CA SER A 39 -6.18 -7.01 -10.96
C SER A 39 -5.22 -7.80 -10.06
N GLU A 40 -4.00 -7.32 -9.85
CA GLU A 40 -3.00 -7.99 -9.01
C GLU A 40 -3.24 -7.74 -7.52
N ILE A 41 -3.82 -6.59 -7.18
CA ILE A 41 -4.08 -6.19 -5.78
C ILE A 41 -5.51 -6.48 -5.33
N TYR A 42 -6.43 -6.74 -6.26
CA TYR A 42 -7.87 -6.79 -5.98
C TYR A 42 -8.24 -7.77 -4.86
N GLU A 43 -7.75 -9.02 -4.93
CA GLU A 43 -8.10 -10.05 -3.93
C GLU A 43 -7.62 -9.65 -2.53
N ALA A 44 -6.38 -9.19 -2.41
CA ALA A 44 -5.80 -8.76 -1.13
C ALA A 44 -6.52 -7.53 -0.55
N VAL A 45 -6.95 -6.59 -1.40
CA VAL A 45 -7.74 -5.44 -0.95
C VAL A 45 -9.13 -5.87 -0.47
N VAL A 46 -9.78 -6.81 -1.17
CA VAL A 46 -11.07 -7.36 -0.74
C VAL A 46 -10.95 -8.06 0.61
N GLU A 47 -9.88 -8.84 0.82
CA GLU A 47 -9.59 -9.47 2.11
C GLU A 47 -9.44 -8.42 3.22
N GLY A 48 -8.64 -7.38 3.01
CA GLY A 48 -8.49 -6.30 3.99
C GLY A 48 -9.79 -5.57 4.32
N VAL A 49 -10.63 -5.31 3.31
CA VAL A 49 -11.97 -4.73 3.52
C VAL A 49 -12.87 -5.66 4.34
N LEU A 50 -12.82 -6.97 4.10
CA LEU A 50 -13.61 -7.97 4.84
C LEU A 50 -13.13 -8.14 6.29
N GLU A 51 -11.84 -7.90 6.54
CA GLU A 51 -11.27 -7.84 7.89
C GLU A 51 -11.64 -6.54 8.63
N GLY A 52 -12.24 -5.57 7.94
CA GLY A 52 -12.73 -4.32 8.52
C GLY A 52 -11.71 -3.19 8.51
N TRP A 53 -10.63 -3.30 7.71
CA TRP A 53 -9.63 -2.25 7.61
C TRP A 53 -10.23 -0.98 6.97
N GLY A 54 -10.20 0.13 7.71
CA GLY A 54 -10.62 1.44 7.20
C GLY A 54 -9.58 2.08 6.26
N TYR A 55 -8.32 1.68 6.40
CA TYR A 55 -7.21 2.12 5.56
C TYR A 55 -6.31 0.93 5.20
N LEU A 56 -5.84 0.95 3.96
CA LEU A 56 -4.95 -0.04 3.38
C LEU A 56 -3.65 0.63 2.97
N VAL A 57 -2.55 -0.09 3.10
CA VAL A 57 -1.23 0.31 2.58
C VAL A 57 -0.82 -0.67 1.51
N LEU A 58 -0.72 -0.20 0.27
CA LEU A 58 -0.25 -0.97 -0.86
C LEU A 58 1.22 -0.65 -1.08
N CYS A 59 2.11 -1.58 -0.80
CA CYS A 59 3.56 -1.38 -0.86
C CYS A 59 4.21 -2.21 -1.96
N GLY A 60 5.28 -1.68 -2.54
CA GLY A 60 6.21 -2.43 -3.38
C GLY A 60 7.62 -1.85 -3.33
N SER A 61 8.60 -2.62 -3.82
CA SER A 61 10.01 -2.22 -3.85
C SER A 61 10.39 -1.60 -5.19
N CYS A 62 11.14 -0.50 -5.11
CA CYS A 62 11.79 0.21 -6.21
C CYS A 62 13.30 0.35 -5.92
N GLY A 63 13.99 -0.79 -5.89
CA GLY A 63 15.40 -0.86 -5.51
C GLY A 63 15.59 -0.79 -4.00
N SER A 64 16.42 0.14 -3.52
CA SER A 64 16.62 0.40 -2.08
C SER A 64 15.39 1.05 -1.41
N TRP A 65 14.50 1.62 -2.23
CA TRP A 65 13.30 2.31 -1.78
C TRP A 65 12.11 1.37 -1.73
N GLU A 66 11.23 1.65 -0.78
CA GLU A 66 9.88 1.11 -0.73
C GLU A 66 8.90 2.24 -1.05
N HIS A 67 8.00 1.97 -1.98
CA HIS A 67 6.95 2.87 -2.42
C HIS A 67 5.61 2.30 -1.96
N CYS A 68 4.93 3.02 -1.08
CA CYS A 68 3.63 2.63 -0.58
C CYS A 68 2.59 3.71 -0.85
N VAL A 69 1.41 3.27 -1.29
CA VAL A 69 0.21 4.11 -1.36
C VAL A 69 -0.68 3.78 -0.19
N VAL A 70 -1.13 4.82 0.50
CA VAL A 70 -2.17 4.67 1.52
C VAL A 70 -3.50 4.97 0.87
N ALA A 71 -4.46 4.08 1.05
CA ALA A 71 -5.79 4.18 0.50
C ALA A 71 -6.83 4.03 1.62
N SER A 72 -7.87 4.87 1.59
CA SER A 72 -9.04 4.72 2.45
C SER A 72 -10.01 3.71 1.83
N ALA A 73 -10.57 2.81 2.62
CA ALA A 73 -11.68 1.95 2.26
C ALA A 73 -12.96 2.45 2.94
N THR A 74 -13.91 2.96 2.16
CA THR A 74 -15.15 3.55 2.69
C THR A 74 -16.38 2.90 2.10
N TYR A 75 -17.39 2.60 2.91
CA TYR A 75 -18.64 2.03 2.40
C TYR A 75 -19.54 3.13 1.84
N GLY A 76 -19.73 3.13 0.51
CA GLY A 76 -20.56 4.09 -0.22
C GLY A 76 -22.04 3.72 -0.29
N GLY A 77 -22.50 2.75 0.51
CA GLY A 77 -23.90 2.29 0.57
C GLY A 77 -24.22 1.07 -0.30
N GLU A 78 -23.56 0.91 -1.45
CA GLU A 78 -23.70 -0.28 -2.30
C GLU A 78 -22.41 -1.11 -2.36
N CYS A 79 -21.27 -0.44 -2.35
CA CYS A 79 -19.94 -1.04 -2.46
C CYS A 79 -18.94 -0.31 -1.55
N PHE A 80 -17.79 -0.94 -1.31
CA PHE A 80 -16.65 -0.27 -0.71
C PHE A 80 -15.85 0.44 -1.80
N GLU A 81 -15.57 1.73 -1.60
CA GLU A 81 -14.71 2.53 -2.45
C GLU A 81 -13.32 2.62 -1.83
N VAL A 82 -12.31 2.20 -2.59
CA VAL A 82 -10.90 2.23 -2.18
C VAL A 82 -10.19 3.31 -2.98
N LYS A 83 -9.84 4.40 -2.32
CA LYS A 83 -9.25 5.59 -2.94
C LYS A 83 -7.91 5.93 -2.30
N PRO A 84 -6.87 6.25 -3.08
CA PRO A 84 -5.61 6.68 -2.51
C PRO A 84 -5.79 8.02 -1.80
N VAL A 85 -5.14 8.19 -0.66
CA VAL A 85 -5.21 9.40 0.18
C VAL A 85 -3.83 10.01 0.47
N GLY A 86 -2.77 9.23 0.33
CA GLY A 86 -1.40 9.69 0.51
C GLY A 86 -0.38 8.65 0.08
N LEU A 87 0.90 8.98 0.24
CA LEU A 87 1.99 8.02 0.06
C LEU A 87 2.90 7.95 1.26
N ARG A 88 3.55 6.80 1.36
CA ARG A 88 4.67 6.56 2.25
C ARG A 88 5.82 6.02 1.41
N ALA A 89 6.89 6.79 1.27
CA ALA A 89 8.16 6.28 0.74
C ALA A 89 9.06 5.90 1.92
N SER A 90 9.84 4.83 1.82
CA SER A 90 10.80 4.50 2.88
C SER A 90 12.12 3.96 2.35
N VAL A 91 13.19 4.22 3.09
CA VAL A 91 14.55 3.78 2.77
C VAL A 91 15.30 3.40 4.05
N GLY A 92 16.37 2.60 3.92
CA GLY A 92 17.24 2.26 5.05
C GLY A 92 17.90 3.50 5.65
N GLU A 93 18.12 3.52 6.96
CA GLU A 93 18.78 4.65 7.64
C GLU A 93 20.25 4.86 7.23
N ASP A 94 20.86 3.82 6.66
CA ASP A 94 22.21 3.79 6.12
C ASP A 94 22.28 4.26 4.66
N HIS A 95 21.14 4.52 4.03
CA HIS A 95 21.10 5.05 2.68
C HIS A 95 21.76 6.43 2.62
N PRO A 96 22.61 6.70 1.61
CA PRO A 96 23.24 8.01 1.46
C PRO A 96 22.19 9.10 1.29
N PHE A 97 22.49 10.28 1.83
CA PHE A 97 21.72 11.49 1.58
C PHE A 97 22.08 12.03 0.20
N ASP A 98 21.29 11.67 -0.81
CA ASP A 98 21.47 12.04 -2.21
C ASP A 98 20.33 12.95 -2.71
N GLU A 99 20.38 13.33 -3.99
CA GLU A 99 19.37 14.20 -4.61
C GLU A 99 17.95 13.62 -4.55
N VAL A 100 17.80 12.29 -4.53
CA VAL A 100 16.49 11.64 -4.39
C VAL A 100 15.95 11.85 -2.98
N VAL A 101 16.78 11.63 -1.96
CA VAL A 101 16.42 11.90 -0.56
C VAL A 101 16.06 13.37 -0.37
N GLU A 102 16.88 14.31 -0.88
CA GLU A 102 16.59 15.75 -0.82
C GLU A 102 15.25 16.09 -1.45
N ARG A 103 14.97 15.52 -2.63
CA ARG A 103 13.72 15.78 -3.34
C ARG A 103 12.52 15.24 -2.58
N ILE A 104 12.59 13.99 -2.10
CA ILE A 104 11.53 13.38 -1.30
C ILE A 104 11.29 14.17 -0.01
N LEU A 105 12.35 14.57 0.68
CA LEU A 105 12.28 15.38 1.88
C LEU A 105 11.55 16.71 1.62
N SER A 106 11.83 17.39 0.51
CA SER A 106 11.24 18.69 0.18
C SER A 106 9.72 18.67 -0.04
N ILE A 107 9.14 17.52 -0.37
CA ILE A 107 7.70 17.33 -0.62
C ILE A 107 7.00 16.55 0.49
N SER A 108 7.74 16.06 1.48
CA SER A 108 7.18 15.30 2.59
C SER A 108 6.49 16.23 3.58
N LYS A 109 5.29 15.85 4.02
CA LYS A 109 4.62 16.50 5.17
C LYS A 109 5.29 16.13 6.48
N THR A 110 5.70 14.88 6.61
CA THR A 110 6.28 14.35 7.85
C THR A 110 7.32 13.30 7.53
N VAL A 111 8.35 13.23 8.36
CA VAL A 111 9.42 12.24 8.25
C VAL A 111 9.62 11.57 9.61
N VAL A 112 9.62 10.24 9.62
CA VAL A 112 9.72 9.44 10.84
C VAL A 112 10.82 8.41 10.68
N LYS A 113 11.66 8.26 11.71
CA LYS A 113 12.64 7.18 11.79
C LYS A 113 12.10 6.07 12.69
N ARG A 114 11.95 4.84 12.16
CA ARG A 114 11.46 3.67 12.92
C ARG A 114 12.13 2.40 12.40
N GLY A 115 12.58 1.53 13.30
CA GLY A 115 13.07 0.18 12.95
C GLY A 115 14.19 0.15 11.90
N GLY A 116 15.17 1.07 11.98
CA GLY A 116 16.29 1.15 11.03
C GLY A 116 15.91 1.70 9.64
N ARG A 117 14.71 2.27 9.49
CA ARG A 117 14.25 2.90 8.25
C ARG A 117 13.80 4.33 8.51
N VAL A 118 13.85 5.13 7.45
CA VAL A 118 13.28 6.48 7.40
C VAL A 118 12.05 6.44 6.50
N PHE A 119 10.91 6.87 7.03
CA PHE A 119 9.62 6.93 6.38
C PHE A 119 9.27 8.37 6.07
N PHE A 120 8.87 8.61 4.83
CA PHE A 120 8.50 9.91 4.28
C PHE A 120 7.01 9.86 3.93
N TYR A 121 6.21 10.65 4.64
CA TYR A 121 4.77 10.78 4.38
C TYR A 121 4.52 11.95 3.45
N ILE A 122 3.98 11.65 2.27
CA ILE A 122 3.94 12.55 1.13
C ILE A 122 2.48 12.77 0.71
N PRO A 123 2.06 14.01 0.43
CA PRO A 123 0.73 14.30 -0.12
C PRO A 123 0.45 13.56 -1.43
N LEU A 124 -0.81 13.16 -1.62
CA LEU A 124 -1.26 12.41 -2.80
C LEU A 124 -0.95 13.12 -4.13
N GLU A 125 -0.94 14.45 -4.16
CA GLU A 125 -0.65 15.22 -5.38
C GLU A 125 0.74 14.93 -5.98
N TYR A 126 1.68 14.45 -5.18
CA TYR A 126 3.02 14.07 -5.64
C TYR A 126 3.15 12.59 -5.98
N ALA A 127 2.09 11.79 -5.86
CA ALA A 127 2.13 10.32 -5.96
C ALA A 127 2.82 9.80 -7.22
N LYS A 128 2.37 10.30 -8.38
CA LYS A 128 2.90 9.89 -9.67
C LYS A 128 4.36 10.31 -9.84
N SER A 129 4.70 11.53 -9.40
CA SER A 129 6.08 12.04 -9.45
C SER A 129 7.01 11.24 -8.56
N VAL A 130 6.59 10.87 -7.36
CA VAL A 130 7.34 10.01 -6.44
C VAL A 130 7.54 8.63 -7.05
N LYS A 131 6.49 8.01 -7.60
CA LYS A 131 6.62 6.71 -8.28
C LYS A 131 7.68 6.78 -9.39
N ILE A 132 7.65 7.82 -10.22
CA ILE A 132 8.61 7.98 -11.32
C ILE A 132 10.02 8.24 -10.76
N LEU A 133 10.15 9.06 -9.72
CA LEU A 133 11.43 9.36 -9.10
C LEU A 133 12.10 8.10 -8.51
N LEU A 134 11.32 7.25 -7.84
CA LEU A 134 11.84 6.05 -7.17
C LEU A 134 11.98 4.85 -8.09
N CYS A 135 11.02 4.63 -8.99
CA CYS A 135 10.90 3.40 -9.79
C CYS A 135 11.22 3.61 -11.28
N GLY A 136 11.36 4.87 -11.73
CA GLY A 136 11.41 5.21 -13.14
C GLY A 136 10.14 4.75 -13.87
N ASP A 137 10.32 4.18 -15.06
CA ASP A 137 9.24 3.59 -15.84
C ASP A 137 8.80 2.20 -15.33
N SER A 138 9.59 1.59 -14.44
CA SER A 138 9.29 0.27 -13.88
C SER A 138 8.13 0.33 -12.89
N ARG A 139 7.44 -0.80 -12.71
CA ARG A 139 6.47 -0.96 -11.63
C ARG A 139 7.17 -1.34 -10.34
N PRO A 140 6.62 -1.00 -9.16
CA PRO A 140 7.07 -1.57 -7.91
C PRO A 140 6.97 -3.10 -7.95
N SER A 141 7.94 -3.78 -7.37
CA SER A 141 8.00 -5.25 -7.29
C SER A 141 7.61 -5.74 -5.90
N GLY A 142 7.26 -7.03 -5.77
CA GLY A 142 6.93 -7.63 -4.47
C GLY A 142 5.75 -6.94 -3.79
N ILE A 143 4.67 -6.74 -4.55
CA ILE A 143 3.48 -6.01 -4.09
C ILE A 143 2.87 -6.72 -2.87
N ARG A 144 2.54 -5.93 -1.85
CA ARG A 144 1.84 -6.39 -0.65
C ARG A 144 0.80 -5.36 -0.21
N VAL A 145 -0.27 -5.85 0.40
CA VAL A 145 -1.35 -5.03 0.98
C VAL A 145 -1.36 -5.29 2.48
N GLU A 146 -1.31 -4.22 3.26
CA GLU A 146 -1.20 -4.25 4.72
C GLU A 146 -2.26 -3.33 5.34
N GLU A 147 -2.64 -3.58 6.59
CA GLU A 147 -3.41 -2.62 7.39
C GLU A 147 -2.52 -1.41 7.72
N LEU A 148 -3.09 -0.21 7.63
CA LEU A 148 -2.40 0.99 8.09
C LEU A 148 -2.34 0.99 9.63
N LEU A 149 -1.16 1.23 10.19
CA LEU A 149 -1.03 1.37 11.64
C LEU A 149 -1.62 2.72 12.08
N PHE A 150 -2.31 2.75 13.22
CA PHE A 150 -2.96 3.95 13.77
C PHE A 150 -2.04 5.19 13.82
N GLU A 151 -0.78 5.01 14.19
CA GLU A 151 0.22 6.10 14.22
C GLU A 151 0.46 6.74 12.85
N GLU A 152 0.26 5.99 11.76
CA GLU A 152 0.46 6.46 10.39
C GLU A 152 -0.74 7.22 9.83
N GLU A 153 -1.94 7.02 10.39
CA GLU A 153 -3.14 7.79 10.05
C GLU A 153 -2.94 9.28 10.34
N GLU A 154 -2.34 9.62 11.48
CA GLU A 154 -2.07 11.00 11.90
C GLU A 154 -1.15 11.74 10.93
N PHE A 155 -0.18 11.03 10.34
CA PHE A 155 0.79 11.62 9.40
C PHE A 155 0.19 11.90 8.02
N ILE A 156 -0.92 11.24 7.67
CA ILE A 156 -1.57 11.33 6.35
C ILE A 156 -2.79 12.23 6.39
N GLY A 157 -3.62 12.11 7.43
CA GLY A 157 -4.79 12.96 7.66
C GLY A 157 -4.41 14.41 7.94
N GLY A 158 -3.22 14.64 8.51
CA GLY A 158 -2.85 15.91 9.09
C GLY A 158 -3.68 16.11 10.34
N GLY A 159 -3.07 15.98 11.52
CA GLY A 159 -3.75 16.23 12.79
C GLY A 159 -4.54 17.53 12.72
N GLU A 160 -5.85 17.43 12.94
CA GLU A 160 -6.72 18.59 13.16
C GLU A 160 -6.35 19.32 14.46
#